data_AF-A0A7W1ULU3-F1
#
_entry.id   AF-A0A7W1ULU3-F1
#
_cell.length_a   1.000
_cell.length_b   1.000
_cell.length_c   1.000
_cell.angle_alpha   90.00
_cell.angle_beta   90.00
_cell.angle_gamma   90.00
#
_symmetry.space_group_name_H-M   'P 1'
#
loop_
_entity.id
_entity.type
_entity.pdbx_description
1 polymer ?
#
loop_
_entity_poly.entity_id
_entity_poly.type
_entity_poly.pdbx_seq_one_letter_code
_entity_poly.pdbx_strand_id
1 'polypeptide(L)' 'GSYRGIRHRRGLPVRGQRTHTNARTKKGPRRAIAGKKKPGKK' A
#
# COMPACT_ATOMS: atom_id res chain seq x y z
N GLY A 1 -0.83 16.07 15.69
CA GLY A 1 0.25 15.23 15.11
C GLY A 1 0.41 15.56 13.63
N SER A 2 1.63 15.77 13.16
CA SER A 2 1.86 16.20 11.77
C SER A 2 1.45 15.13 10.75
N TYR A 3 1.06 15.55 9.53
CA TYR A 3 0.70 14.66 8.43
C TYR A 3 1.77 13.60 8.16
N ARG A 4 3.05 14.02 8.21
CA ARG A 4 4.21 13.13 8.07
C ARG A 4 4.23 12.03 9.13
N GLY A 5 3.93 12.35 10.40
CA GLY A 5 3.89 11.38 11.50
C GLY A 5 2.84 10.28 11.29
N ILE A 6 1.62 10.67 10.90
CA ILE A 6 0.53 9.71 10.63
C ILE A 6 0.90 8.77 9.48
N ARG A 7 1.54 9.29 8.43
CA ARG A 7 1.97 8.51 7.26
C ARG A 7 3.09 7.52 7.62
N HIS A 8 4.06 7.95 8.42
CA HIS A 8 5.12 7.08 8.95
C HIS A 8 4.52 5.91 9.74
N ARG A 9 3.62 6.19 10.70
CA ARG A 9 2.98 5.15 11.51
C ARG A 9 2.19 4.13 10.68
N ARG A 10 1.59 4.57 9.57
CA ARG A 10 0.81 3.73 8.65
C ARG A 10 1.66 3.04 7.56
N GLY A 11 2.99 3.20 7.57
CA GLY A 11 3.87 2.63 6.53
C GLY A 11 3.61 3.21 5.14
N LEU A 12 3.21 4.48 5.05
CA LEU A 12 2.91 5.15 3.79
C LEU A 12 4.01 6.15 3.41
N PRO A 13 4.20 6.45 2.11
CA PRO A 13 5.15 7.46 1.70
C PRO A 13 4.79 8.86 2.20
N VAL A 14 5.81 9.62 2.60
CA VAL A 14 5.64 10.92 3.27
C VAL A 14 5.93 12.13 2.38
N ARG A 15 6.52 11.91 1.19
CA ARG A 15 6.89 12.95 0.21
C ARG A 15 5.77 13.29 -0.79
N GLY A 16 4.50 13.09 -0.42
CA GLY A 16 3.35 13.39 -1.30
C GLY A 16 3.14 12.39 -2.46
N GLN A 17 3.86 11.26 -2.47
CA GLN A 17 3.72 10.25 -3.52
C GLN A 17 2.33 9.57 -3.48
N ARG A 18 1.77 9.30 -4.67
CA ARG A 18 0.47 8.64 -4.84
C ARG A 18 0.52 7.19 -4.32
N THR A 19 -0.46 6.81 -3.49
CA THR A 19 -0.47 5.49 -2.83
C THR A 19 -1.37 4.44 -3.48
N HIS A 20 -2.07 4.81 -4.56
CA HIS A 20 -2.97 3.90 -5.28
C HIS A 20 -2.22 2.99 -6.25
N THR A 21 -1.27 3.54 -7.00
CA THR A 21 -0.51 2.84 -8.04
C THR A 21 0.84 2.33 -7.52
N ASN A 22 1.80 3.23 -7.24
CA ASN A 22 3.22 2.88 -7.09
C ASN A 22 3.77 3.23 -5.69
N ALA A 23 3.36 2.46 -4.67
CA ALA A 23 3.85 2.64 -3.29
C ALA A 23 4.33 1.34 -2.63
N ARG A 24 4.65 0.30 -3.44
CA ARG A 24 4.90 -1.07 -2.95
C ARG A 24 6.15 -1.20 -2.10
N THR A 25 7.21 -0.47 -2.41
CA THR A 25 8.44 -0.48 -1.60
C THR A 25 8.19 -0.05 -0.16
N LYS A 26 7.27 0.90 0.09
CA LYS A 26 6.94 1.37 1.44
C LYS A 26 5.75 0.67 2.09
N LYS A 27 4.68 0.39 1.32
CA LYS A 27 3.47 -0.32 1.78
C LYS A 27 3.70 -1.82 2.00
N GLY A 28 4.72 -2.39 1.37
CA GLY A 28 4.93 -3.83 1.30
C GLY A 28 4.12 -4.52 0.19
N PRO A 29 4.26 -5.86 0.11
CA PRO A 29 3.60 -6.68 -0.90
C PRO A 29 2.07 -6.58 -0.82
N ARG A 30 1.39 -6.86 -1.94
CA ARG A 30 -0.07 -6.78 -2.00
C ARG A 30 -0.68 -7.88 -1.13
N ARG A 31 -1.22 -7.51 0.02
CA ARG A 31 -2.07 -8.40 0.81
C ARG A 31 -3.35 -8.65 0.02
N ALA A 32 -3.57 -9.90 -0.41
CA ALA A 32 -4.84 -10.31 -0.96
C ALA A 32 -5.87 -10.29 0.17
N ILE A 33 -6.96 -9.54 -0.02
CA ILE A 33 -8.14 -9.70 0.85
C ILE A 33 -8.81 -10.97 0.34
N ALA A 34 -8.99 -11.95 1.21
CA ALA A 34 -9.66 -13.21 0.87
C ALA A 34 -11.01 -12.89 0.19
N GLY A 35 -11.23 -13.45 -1.01
CA GLY A 35 -12.43 -13.19 -1.82
C GLY A 35 -12.17 -12.72 -3.26
N LYS A 36 -10.95 -12.30 -3.61
CA LYS A 36 -10.59 -12.13 -5.04
C LYS A 36 -10.17 -13.49 -5.62
N LYS A 37 -11.06 -14.06 -6.44
CA LYS A 37 -10.85 -15.28 -7.25
C LYS A 37 -9.40 -15.30 -7.75
N LYS A 38 -8.66 -16.37 -7.44
CA LYS A 38 -7.35 -16.62 -8.08
C LYS A 38 -7.58 -16.49 -9.59
N PRO A 39 -6.79 -15.71 -10.36
CA PRO A 39 -6.88 -15.80 -11.80
C PRO A 39 -6.63 -17.27 -12.13
N GLY A 40 -7.65 -17.93 -12.68
CA GLY A 40 -7.56 -19.33 -13.07
C GLY A 40 -6.30 -19.48 -13.92
N LYS A 41 -5.47 -20.47 -13.60
CA LYS A 41 -4.42 -20.89 -14.51
C LYS A 41 -5.11 -21.28 -15.81
N LYS A 42 -4.70 -20.66 -16.93
CA LYS A 42 -4.87 -21.29 -18.24
C LYS A 42 -3.93 -22.49 -18.30
#